data_AF-A0A533RRF5-F1
#
_entry.id   AF-A0A533RRF5-F1
#
_cell.length_a   1.000
_cell.length_b   1.000
_cell.length_c   1.000
_cell.angle_alpha   90.00
_cell.angle_beta   90.00
_cell.angle_gamma   90.00
#
_symmetry.space_group_name_H-M   'P 1'
#
loop_
_entity.id
_entity.type
_entity.pdbx_description
1 polymer ?
#
loop_
_entity_poly.entity_id
_entity_poly.type
_entity_poly.pdbx_seq_one_letter_code
_entity_poly.pdbx_strand_id
1 'polypeptide(L)'
;HTWLPAAHVEAPTAGSVILAAVLLKMGTYGFLRFCLPITPAATMYLAPVFLWGSILSILYGGFIALGQKDIKKLIAYSSVGHMGFVTLGIFLLNAPGIQGSIMQMINHGVTTGALFICIGIIYERSHSRQIKDNSAIGSFMPVYVTFLGLFSLSSLGFPGTNSFVGELLVLIGAFEQNKLIAALAIPGALLAATYMLRLLQKIIWDKDDGHGHHDHGDGHGGHAHHFFDVNLREFLTLAFLAFFVVFIGLAPKPFIGAIEVSVNHVIKQATSEEAVAALPAPGFNGFMAGIGFGGGHGAAPASGAAPSHGEEQNTKSASPHGEQPSGHAPAGH
;
A
#
# COMPACT_ATOMS: atom_id res chain seq x y z
N HIS A 1 -8.53 -12.27 7.69
CA HIS A 1 -7.06 -12.34 7.60
C HIS A 1 -6.42 -13.41 8.52
N THR A 2 -7.15 -14.02 9.46
CA THR A 2 -6.62 -14.99 10.45
C THR A 2 -6.01 -16.25 9.86
N TRP A 3 -6.45 -16.68 8.67
CA TRP A 3 -5.90 -17.83 7.96
C TRP A 3 -4.43 -17.64 7.55
N LEU A 4 -4.00 -16.40 7.30
CA LEU A 4 -2.71 -16.10 6.70
C LEU A 4 -1.53 -16.43 7.62
N PRO A 5 -1.49 -15.95 8.88
CA PRO A 5 -0.44 -16.35 9.83
C PRO A 5 -0.43 -17.86 10.09
N ALA A 6 -1.60 -18.49 10.21
CA ALA A 6 -1.70 -19.92 10.41
C ALA A 6 -1.09 -20.70 9.23
N ALA A 7 -1.41 -20.31 8.00
CA ALA A 7 -0.86 -20.94 6.80
C ALA A 7 0.67 -20.77 6.70
N HIS A 8 1.21 -19.58 6.99
CA HIS A 8 2.66 -19.35 6.95
C HIS A 8 3.45 -20.17 7.97
N VAL A 9 2.89 -20.35 9.17
CA VAL A 9 3.55 -21.09 10.25
C VAL A 9 3.72 -22.56 9.88
N GLU A 10 2.70 -23.16 9.26
CA GLU A 10 2.71 -24.57 8.83
C GLU A 10 3.41 -24.79 7.48
N ALA A 11 3.50 -23.75 6.64
CA ALA A 11 4.10 -23.89 5.33
C ALA A 11 5.63 -24.05 5.37
N PRO A 12 6.20 -24.88 4.48
CA PRO A 12 7.64 -24.88 4.23
C PRO A 12 8.08 -23.50 3.70
N THR A 13 9.38 -23.20 3.77
CA THR A 13 9.94 -21.89 3.36
C THR A 13 9.51 -21.51 1.95
N ALA A 14 9.67 -22.40 0.97
CA ALA A 14 9.25 -22.16 -0.41
C ALA A 14 7.74 -21.88 -0.53
N GLY A 15 6.92 -22.60 0.23
CA GLY A 15 5.47 -22.38 0.29
C GLY A 15 5.12 -21.00 0.84
N SER A 16 5.80 -20.57 1.91
CA SER A 16 5.64 -19.22 2.47
C SER A 16 6.08 -18.13 1.49
N VAL A 17 7.16 -18.34 0.75
CA VAL A 17 7.61 -17.41 -0.29
C VAL A 17 6.53 -17.25 -1.37
N ILE A 18 6.00 -18.35 -1.93
CA ILE A 18 4.97 -18.29 -2.97
C ILE A 18 3.67 -17.65 -2.42
N LEU A 19 3.27 -18.03 -1.21
CA LEU A 19 2.07 -17.51 -0.56
C LEU A 19 2.15 -15.99 -0.39
N ALA A 20 3.25 -15.49 0.20
CA ALA A 20 3.44 -14.05 0.39
C ALA A 20 3.70 -13.31 -0.91
N ALA A 21 4.51 -13.88 -1.81
CA ALA A 21 4.99 -13.21 -3.02
C ALA A 21 3.93 -13.14 -4.13
N VAL A 22 3.05 -14.13 -4.24
CA VAL A 22 2.10 -14.23 -5.36
C VAL A 22 0.65 -14.29 -4.88
N LEU A 23 0.30 -15.24 -4.01
CA LEU A 23 -1.12 -15.55 -3.74
C LEU A 23 -1.89 -14.37 -3.15
N LEU A 24 -1.27 -13.57 -2.27
CA LEU A 24 -1.88 -12.35 -1.73
C LEU A 24 -2.25 -11.34 -2.84
N LYS A 25 -1.46 -11.28 -3.91
CA LYS A 25 -1.64 -10.32 -5.01
C LYS A 25 -2.78 -10.72 -5.92
N MET A 26 -3.16 -12.00 -5.95
CA MET A 26 -4.29 -12.44 -6.77
C MET A 26 -5.59 -11.76 -6.34
N GLY A 27 -5.77 -11.52 -5.03
CA GLY A 27 -6.94 -10.79 -4.53
C GLY A 27 -6.95 -9.32 -4.96
N THR A 28 -5.84 -8.61 -4.79
CA THR A 28 -5.73 -7.18 -5.14
C THR A 28 -5.69 -6.96 -6.65
N TYR A 29 -5.08 -7.86 -7.41
CA TYR A 29 -5.21 -7.93 -8.87
C TYR A 29 -6.66 -8.14 -9.28
N GLY A 30 -7.40 -9.00 -8.57
CA GLY A 30 -8.83 -9.20 -8.80
C GLY A 30 -9.65 -7.92 -8.62
N PHE A 31 -9.34 -7.09 -7.61
CA PHE A 31 -9.97 -5.78 -7.47
C PHE A 31 -9.70 -4.89 -8.69
N LEU A 32 -8.44 -4.77 -9.10
CA LEU A 32 -8.03 -3.94 -10.23
C LEU A 32 -8.62 -4.40 -11.56
N ARG A 33 -8.67 -5.73 -11.81
CA ARG A 33 -9.02 -6.28 -13.12
C ARG A 33 -10.51 -6.58 -13.27
N PHE A 34 -11.19 -6.89 -12.19
CA PHE A 34 -12.60 -7.30 -12.23
C PHE A 34 -13.49 -6.28 -11.52
N CYS A 35 -13.25 -5.98 -10.24
CA CYS A 35 -14.19 -5.15 -9.47
C CYS A 35 -14.31 -3.72 -10.02
N LEU A 36 -13.18 -3.02 -10.18
CA LEU A 36 -13.14 -1.64 -10.68
C LEU A 36 -13.80 -1.51 -12.07
N PRO A 37 -13.39 -2.26 -13.10
CA PRO A 37 -13.91 -2.06 -14.46
C PRO A 37 -15.28 -2.69 -14.73
N ILE A 38 -15.63 -3.81 -14.09
CA ILE A 38 -16.92 -4.52 -14.35
C ILE A 38 -18.05 -3.90 -13.54
N THR A 39 -17.77 -3.44 -12.32
CA THR A 39 -18.77 -2.87 -11.40
C THR A 39 -18.36 -1.48 -10.89
N PRO A 40 -18.24 -0.48 -11.78
CA PRO A 40 -17.69 0.84 -11.42
C PRO A 40 -18.60 1.60 -10.43
N ALA A 41 -19.93 1.55 -10.63
CA ALA A 41 -20.88 2.19 -9.71
C ALA A 41 -20.81 1.59 -8.29
N ALA A 42 -20.78 0.26 -8.18
CA ALA A 42 -20.64 -0.43 -6.89
C ALA A 42 -19.28 -0.16 -6.23
N THR A 43 -18.21 -0.06 -7.02
CA THR A 43 -16.87 0.29 -6.56
C THR A 43 -16.88 1.66 -5.89
N MET A 44 -17.42 2.69 -6.55
CA MET A 44 -17.51 4.03 -5.98
C MET A 44 -18.39 4.06 -4.72
N TYR A 45 -19.53 3.37 -4.74
CA TYR A 45 -20.43 3.29 -3.60
C TYR A 45 -19.78 2.63 -2.36
N LEU A 46 -19.00 1.57 -2.56
CA LEU A 46 -18.35 0.83 -1.48
C LEU A 46 -16.94 1.34 -1.14
N ALA A 47 -16.36 2.24 -1.94
CA ALA A 47 -15.01 2.75 -1.73
C ALA A 47 -14.75 3.19 -0.28
N PRO A 48 -15.64 3.94 0.42
CA PRO A 48 -15.37 4.34 1.79
C PRO A 48 -15.24 3.15 2.76
N VAL A 49 -15.97 2.06 2.55
CA VAL A 49 -15.83 0.82 3.37
C VAL A 49 -14.44 0.24 3.21
N PHE A 50 -13.93 0.17 1.97
CA PHE A 50 -12.60 -0.33 1.69
C PHE A 50 -11.50 0.61 2.20
N LEU A 51 -11.70 1.93 2.12
CA LEU A 51 -10.74 2.92 2.63
C LEU A 51 -10.61 2.80 4.16
N TRP A 52 -11.72 2.78 4.91
CA TRP A 52 -11.69 2.57 6.35
C TRP A 52 -11.20 1.17 6.77
N GLY A 53 -11.62 0.14 6.05
CA GLY A 53 -11.13 -1.23 6.26
C GLY A 53 -9.62 -1.35 6.03
N SER A 54 -9.08 -0.58 5.09
CA SER A 54 -7.64 -0.52 4.81
C SER A 54 -6.87 0.14 5.95
N ILE A 55 -7.36 1.26 6.49
CA ILE A 55 -6.79 1.90 7.69
C ILE A 55 -6.80 0.92 8.88
N LEU A 56 -7.92 0.23 9.09
CA LEU A 56 -8.00 -0.79 10.13
C LEU A 56 -6.98 -1.91 9.90
N SER A 57 -6.82 -2.40 8.67
CA SER A 57 -5.83 -3.43 8.33
C SER A 57 -4.39 -2.97 8.60
N ILE A 58 -4.05 -1.74 8.21
CA ILE A 58 -2.74 -1.10 8.43
C ILE A 58 -2.42 -1.07 9.92
N LEU A 59 -3.32 -0.52 10.74
CA LEU A 59 -3.10 -0.34 12.17
C LEU A 59 -3.15 -1.67 12.93
N TYR A 60 -4.21 -2.45 12.73
CA TYR A 60 -4.42 -3.71 13.43
C TYR A 60 -3.35 -4.75 13.08
N GLY A 61 -3.01 -4.87 11.79
CA GLY A 61 -1.91 -5.73 11.34
C GLY A 61 -0.59 -5.34 11.98
N GLY A 62 -0.28 -4.03 12.01
CA GLY A 62 0.93 -3.50 12.66
C GLY A 62 1.00 -3.76 14.16
N PHE A 63 -0.09 -3.52 14.90
CA PHE A 63 -0.16 -3.79 16.34
C PHE A 63 0.02 -5.28 16.66
N ILE A 64 -0.62 -6.17 15.90
CA ILE A 64 -0.45 -7.61 16.12
C ILE A 64 0.96 -8.05 15.79
N ALA A 65 1.55 -7.58 14.68
CA ALA A 65 2.92 -7.87 14.29
C ALA A 65 3.91 -7.49 15.41
N LEU A 66 3.74 -6.31 16.02
CA LEU A 66 4.53 -5.86 17.16
C LEU A 66 4.43 -6.80 18.37
N GLY A 67 3.27 -7.40 18.60
CA GLY A 67 3.07 -8.38 19.67
C GLY A 67 3.67 -9.77 19.43
N GLN A 68 4.12 -10.08 18.21
CA GLN A 68 4.58 -11.43 17.88
C GLN A 68 5.98 -11.74 18.44
N LYS A 69 6.14 -12.97 18.91
CA LYS A 69 7.42 -13.56 19.36
C LYS A 69 8.01 -14.56 18.37
N ASP A 70 7.17 -15.08 17.48
CA ASP A 70 7.56 -15.96 16.38
C ASP A 70 7.85 -15.12 15.13
N ILE A 71 9.01 -15.35 14.51
CA ILE A 71 9.49 -14.55 13.37
C ILE A 71 8.57 -14.73 12.16
N LYS A 72 8.15 -15.96 11.83
CA LYS A 72 7.23 -16.21 10.70
C LYS A 72 5.90 -15.50 10.91
N LYS A 73 5.33 -15.58 12.12
CA LYS A 73 4.07 -14.88 12.45
C LYS A 73 4.21 -13.37 12.32
N LEU A 74 5.33 -12.81 12.81
CA LEU A 74 5.59 -11.37 12.72
C LEU A 74 5.55 -10.91 11.26
N ILE A 75 6.27 -11.60 10.36
CA ILE A 75 6.31 -11.28 8.92
C ILE A 75 4.95 -11.53 8.23
N ALA A 76 4.21 -12.55 8.65
CA ALA A 76 2.86 -12.79 8.12
C ALA A 76 1.88 -11.67 8.51
N TYR A 77 1.94 -11.17 9.75
CA TYR A 77 1.09 -10.06 10.19
C TYR A 77 1.54 -8.71 9.63
N SER A 78 2.84 -8.47 9.42
CA SER A 78 3.30 -7.27 8.70
C SER A 78 2.72 -7.21 7.30
N SER A 79 2.61 -8.36 6.62
CA SER A 79 1.97 -8.46 5.30
C SER A 79 0.51 -8.00 5.31
N VAL A 80 -0.24 -8.24 6.39
CA VAL A 80 -1.63 -7.73 6.54
C VAL A 80 -1.66 -6.20 6.53
N GLY A 81 -0.69 -5.57 7.20
CA GLY A 81 -0.55 -4.11 7.21
C GLY A 81 -0.20 -3.56 5.82
N HIS A 82 0.81 -4.13 5.15
CA HIS A 82 1.21 -3.69 3.81
C HIS A 82 0.12 -3.91 2.76
N MET A 83 -0.64 -5.00 2.82
CA MET A 83 -1.80 -5.18 1.93
C MET A 83 -2.92 -4.19 2.24
N GLY A 84 -3.00 -3.66 3.46
CA GLY A 84 -3.84 -2.52 3.78
C GLY A 84 -3.45 -1.26 3.00
N PHE A 85 -2.16 -0.96 2.83
CA PHE A 85 -1.73 0.12 1.92
C PHE A 85 -2.12 -0.15 0.46
N VAL A 86 -2.01 -1.40 0.01
CA VAL A 86 -2.42 -1.78 -1.36
C VAL A 86 -3.91 -1.55 -1.55
N THR A 87 -4.77 -2.03 -0.64
CA THR A 87 -6.22 -1.82 -0.77
C THR A 87 -6.59 -0.35 -0.59
N LEU A 88 -5.90 0.38 0.28
CA LEU A 88 -6.07 1.83 0.42
C LEU A 88 -5.88 2.51 -0.94
N GLY A 89 -4.71 2.32 -1.56
CA GLY A 89 -4.39 2.98 -2.82
C GLY A 89 -5.28 2.59 -4.00
N ILE A 90 -5.78 1.35 -4.05
CA ILE A 90 -6.71 0.90 -5.10
C ILE A 90 -8.02 1.69 -5.03
N PHE A 91 -8.58 1.82 -3.82
CA PHE A 91 -9.90 2.43 -3.62
C PHE A 91 -9.87 3.95 -3.44
N LEU A 92 -8.69 4.58 -3.54
CA LEU A 92 -8.58 6.03 -3.73
C LEU A 92 -9.05 6.47 -5.12
N LEU A 93 -9.05 5.55 -6.11
CA LEU A 93 -9.48 5.79 -7.48
C LEU A 93 -8.75 6.96 -8.17
N ASN A 94 -7.49 7.21 -7.78
CA ASN A 94 -6.61 8.20 -8.40
C ASN A 94 -5.30 7.55 -8.86
N ALA A 95 -4.60 8.24 -9.77
CA ALA A 95 -3.39 7.73 -10.40
C ALA A 95 -2.27 7.39 -9.40
N PRO A 96 -1.84 8.30 -8.48
CA PRO A 96 -0.78 7.97 -7.53
C PRO A 96 -1.17 6.84 -6.57
N GLY A 97 -2.44 6.78 -6.15
CA GLY A 97 -2.96 5.70 -5.31
C GLY A 97 -2.83 4.33 -5.96
N ILE A 98 -3.37 4.16 -7.17
CA ILE A 98 -3.35 2.86 -7.87
C ILE A 98 -1.94 2.50 -8.34
N GLN A 99 -1.15 3.45 -8.85
CA GLN A 99 0.25 3.20 -9.19
C GLN A 99 1.04 2.75 -7.95
N GLY A 100 0.87 3.44 -6.82
CA GLY A 100 1.47 3.08 -5.55
C GLY A 100 1.07 1.69 -5.07
N SER A 101 -0.22 1.34 -5.17
CA SER A 101 -0.70 0.00 -4.85
C SER A 101 -0.05 -1.08 -5.69
N ILE A 102 0.04 -0.88 -7.01
CA ILE A 102 0.66 -1.87 -7.90
C ILE A 102 2.15 -2.02 -7.60
N MET A 103 2.85 -0.89 -7.42
CA MET A 103 4.25 -0.90 -6.99
C MET A 103 4.40 -1.63 -5.66
N GLN A 104 3.54 -1.36 -4.68
CA GLN A 104 3.58 -2.00 -3.38
C GLN A 104 3.30 -3.51 -3.43
N MET A 105 2.45 -3.99 -4.34
CA MET A 105 2.30 -5.43 -4.58
C MET A 105 3.62 -6.06 -5.03
N ILE A 106 4.32 -5.45 -5.99
CA ILE A 106 5.61 -5.94 -6.51
C ILE A 106 6.66 -5.90 -5.39
N ASN A 107 6.80 -4.74 -4.75
CA ASN A 107 7.80 -4.49 -3.71
C ASN A 107 7.62 -5.43 -2.52
N HIS A 108 6.40 -5.57 -2.02
CA HIS A 108 6.07 -6.52 -0.97
C HIS A 108 6.37 -7.96 -1.40
N GLY A 109 6.16 -8.33 -2.67
CA GLY A 109 6.52 -9.66 -3.17
C GLY A 109 8.00 -9.96 -3.09
N VAL A 110 8.84 -9.01 -3.53
CA VAL A 110 10.29 -9.13 -3.46
C VAL A 110 10.77 -9.14 -2.01
N THR A 111 10.37 -8.14 -1.23
CA THR A 111 10.84 -7.92 0.14
C THR A 111 10.39 -9.01 1.10
N THR A 112 9.08 -9.32 1.13
CA THR A 112 8.55 -10.35 2.03
C THR A 112 8.99 -11.74 1.61
N GLY A 113 9.13 -11.99 0.30
CA GLY A 113 9.75 -13.22 -0.20
C GLY A 113 11.18 -13.39 0.33
N ALA A 114 12.00 -12.34 0.25
CA ALA A 114 13.36 -12.35 0.79
C ALA A 114 13.39 -12.59 2.30
N LEU A 115 12.50 -11.94 3.06
CA LEU A 115 12.39 -12.14 4.51
C LEU A 115 12.01 -13.58 4.87
N PHE A 116 11.09 -14.21 4.13
CA PHE A 116 10.78 -15.64 4.35
C PHE A 116 11.95 -16.56 4.01
N ILE A 117 12.77 -16.23 3.00
CA ILE A 117 14.01 -16.97 2.72
C ILE A 117 15.00 -16.82 3.89
N CYS A 118 15.20 -15.60 4.42
CA CYS A 118 16.02 -15.37 5.60
C CYS A 118 15.53 -16.20 6.80
N ILE A 119 14.21 -16.24 7.03
CA ILE A 119 13.63 -17.09 8.09
C ILE A 119 13.93 -18.57 7.86
N GLY A 120 13.87 -19.05 6.62
CA GLY A 120 14.24 -20.42 6.29
C GLY A 120 15.70 -20.73 6.62
N ILE A 121 16.61 -19.85 6.21
CA ILE A 121 18.06 -19.96 6.44
C ILE A 121 18.36 -20.06 7.94
N ILE A 122 17.75 -19.20 8.76
CA ILE A 122 18.01 -19.23 10.21
C ILE A 122 17.34 -20.44 10.88
N TYR A 123 16.14 -20.82 10.44
CA TYR A 123 15.45 -22.01 10.95
C TYR A 123 16.21 -23.30 10.64
N GLU A 124 16.89 -23.41 9.50
CA GLU A 124 17.75 -24.56 9.19
C GLU A 124 18.95 -24.69 10.15
N ARG A 125 19.38 -23.59 10.78
CA ARG A 125 20.54 -23.54 11.69
C ARG A 125 20.14 -23.70 13.16
N SER A 126 19.04 -23.06 13.57
CA SER A 126 18.59 -23.04 14.97
C SER A 126 17.46 -24.02 15.28
N HIS A 127 16.77 -24.53 14.26
CA HIS A 127 15.52 -25.29 14.39
C HIS A 127 14.42 -24.58 15.22
N SER A 128 14.55 -23.26 15.41
CA SER A 128 13.59 -22.45 16.15
C SER A 128 13.11 -21.26 15.32
N ARG A 129 11.83 -20.93 15.52
CA ARG A 129 11.18 -19.74 14.93
C ARG A 129 11.04 -18.61 15.94
N GLN A 130 11.41 -18.83 17.20
CA GLN A 130 11.28 -17.82 18.24
C GLN A 130 12.37 -16.78 18.09
N ILE A 131 12.01 -15.50 18.25
CA ILE A 131 13.00 -14.39 18.21
C ILE A 131 14.07 -14.58 19.28
N LYS A 132 13.69 -15.11 20.45
CA LYS A 132 14.60 -15.33 21.58
C LYS A 132 15.70 -16.34 21.26
N ASP A 133 15.37 -17.43 20.56
CA ASP A 133 16.32 -18.51 20.29
C ASP A 133 17.24 -18.20 19.09
N ASN A 134 17.08 -17.01 18.49
CA ASN A 134 17.80 -16.54 17.32
C ASN A 134 18.37 -15.13 17.56
N SER A 135 18.64 -14.78 18.82
CA SER A 135 19.17 -13.48 19.20
C SER A 135 20.70 -13.46 19.19
N ALA A 136 21.27 -12.26 19.12
CA ALA A 136 22.73 -12.03 19.16
C ALA A 136 23.56 -12.78 18.10
N ILE A 137 22.97 -13.13 16.94
CA ILE A 137 23.67 -13.87 15.87
C ILE A 137 24.53 -12.99 14.95
N GLY A 138 24.54 -11.67 15.17
CA GLY A 138 25.16 -10.69 14.27
C GLY A 138 26.67 -10.86 14.09
N SER A 139 27.38 -11.26 15.15
CA SER A 139 28.83 -11.55 15.09
C SER A 139 29.14 -12.86 14.37
N PHE A 140 28.22 -13.82 14.39
CA PHE A 140 28.41 -15.17 13.84
C PHE A 140 28.03 -15.26 12.36
N MET A 141 27.02 -14.50 11.93
CA MET A 141 26.51 -14.51 10.55
C MET A 141 26.43 -13.09 9.94
N PRO A 142 27.55 -12.37 9.79
CA PRO A 142 27.58 -10.97 9.33
C PRO A 142 26.94 -10.75 7.94
N VAL A 143 27.10 -11.70 7.01
CA VAL A 143 26.53 -11.57 5.66
C VAL A 143 25.02 -11.76 5.71
N TYR A 144 24.53 -12.76 6.47
CA TYR A 144 23.11 -12.94 6.72
C TYR A 144 22.45 -11.69 7.31
N VAL A 145 23.02 -11.12 8.38
CA VAL A 145 22.39 -9.96 9.04
C VAL A 145 22.44 -8.71 8.19
N THR A 146 23.39 -8.60 7.26
CA THR A 146 23.42 -7.52 6.27
C THR A 146 22.22 -7.62 5.33
N PHE A 147 21.93 -8.81 4.79
CA PHE A 147 20.73 -9.03 3.97
C PHE A 147 19.43 -8.85 4.76
N LEU A 148 19.35 -9.44 5.95
CA LEU A 148 18.19 -9.28 6.82
C LEU A 148 17.94 -7.80 7.13
N GLY A 149 18.99 -7.04 7.45
CA GLY A 149 18.95 -5.60 7.65
C GLY A 149 18.37 -4.86 6.46
N LEU A 150 18.90 -5.11 5.26
CA LEU A 150 18.40 -4.51 4.02
C LEU A 150 16.92 -4.82 3.77
N PHE A 151 16.50 -6.08 3.93
CA PHE A 151 15.10 -6.47 3.69
C PHE A 151 14.15 -5.95 4.77
N SER A 152 14.60 -5.85 6.02
CA SER A 152 13.83 -5.21 7.10
C SER A 152 13.71 -3.70 6.91
N LEU A 153 14.77 -3.01 6.47
CA LEU A 153 14.71 -1.60 6.06
C LEU A 153 13.74 -1.41 4.89
N SER A 154 13.76 -2.34 3.94
CA SER A 154 12.79 -2.33 2.86
C SER A 154 11.37 -2.53 3.36
N SER A 155 11.13 -3.49 4.27
CA SER A 155 9.79 -3.77 4.77
C SER A 155 9.22 -2.65 5.60
N LEU A 156 10.04 -1.83 6.29
CA LEU A 156 9.55 -0.67 7.03
C LEU A 156 9.40 0.60 6.17
N GLY A 157 9.67 0.52 4.87
CA GLY A 157 9.54 1.66 3.95
C GLY A 157 10.68 2.68 4.07
N PHE A 158 11.92 2.24 4.30
CA PHE A 158 13.06 3.16 4.38
C PHE A 158 13.38 3.81 3.01
N PRO A 159 13.61 5.13 2.93
CA PRO A 159 13.96 5.80 1.67
C PRO A 159 15.17 5.16 0.97
N GLY A 160 15.07 4.99 -0.35
CA GLY A 160 16.08 4.29 -1.15
C GLY A 160 15.85 2.78 -1.29
N THR A 161 14.83 2.23 -0.63
CA THR A 161 14.35 0.86 -0.85
C THR A 161 13.06 0.86 -1.69
N ASN A 162 12.73 -0.29 -2.28
CA ASN A 162 11.58 -0.41 -3.18
C ASN A 162 10.24 -0.08 -2.49
N SER A 163 9.96 -0.62 -1.30
CA SER A 163 8.65 -0.47 -0.63
C SER A 163 8.33 0.99 -0.28
N PHE A 164 9.34 1.82 -0.01
CA PHE A 164 9.14 3.26 0.19
C PHE A 164 8.43 3.91 -0.99
N VAL A 165 8.81 3.57 -2.22
CA VAL A 165 8.19 4.13 -3.44
C VAL A 165 6.71 3.80 -3.50
N GLY A 166 6.34 2.54 -3.21
CA GLY A 166 4.96 2.09 -3.27
C GLY A 166 4.08 2.77 -2.21
N GLU A 167 4.51 2.73 -0.95
CA GLU A 167 3.77 3.32 0.17
C GLU A 167 3.70 4.86 0.08
N LEU A 168 4.78 5.52 -0.36
CA LEU A 168 4.77 6.96 -0.55
C LEU A 168 3.76 7.39 -1.61
N LEU A 169 3.69 6.70 -2.74
CA LEU A 169 2.71 6.99 -3.80
C LEU A 169 1.26 6.81 -3.30
N VAL A 170 1.00 5.74 -2.52
CA VAL A 170 -0.30 5.54 -1.87
C VAL A 170 -0.62 6.70 -0.92
N LEU A 171 0.35 7.13 -0.10
CA LEU A 171 0.17 8.25 0.82
C LEU A 171 -0.08 9.58 0.08
N ILE A 172 0.66 9.85 -1.01
CA ILE A 172 0.43 11.02 -1.86
C ILE A 172 -1.01 11.01 -2.38
N GLY A 173 -1.45 9.89 -2.98
CA GLY A 173 -2.83 9.76 -3.45
C GLY A 173 -3.85 9.90 -2.32
N ALA A 174 -3.53 9.43 -1.11
CA ALA A 174 -4.41 9.57 0.04
C ALA A 174 -4.54 11.04 0.48
N PHE A 175 -3.42 11.79 0.47
CA PHE A 175 -3.42 13.21 0.82
C PHE A 175 -4.17 14.07 -0.21
N GLU A 176 -4.12 13.70 -1.48
CA GLU A 176 -4.91 14.35 -2.54
C GLU A 176 -6.42 14.14 -2.33
N GLN A 177 -6.82 12.94 -1.92
CA GLN A 177 -8.25 12.59 -1.77
C GLN A 177 -8.83 13.00 -0.41
N ASN A 178 -8.17 12.64 0.70
CA ASN A 178 -8.66 12.88 2.06
C ASN A 178 -7.52 12.90 3.09
N LYS A 179 -7.21 14.10 3.59
CA LYS A 179 -6.14 14.34 4.58
C LYS A 179 -6.30 13.54 5.87
N LEU A 180 -7.53 13.28 6.33
CA LEU A 180 -7.76 12.51 7.56
C LEU A 180 -7.32 11.05 7.37
N ILE A 181 -7.65 10.45 6.24
CA ILE A 181 -7.28 9.05 5.95
C ILE A 181 -5.78 8.91 5.75
N ALA A 182 -5.18 9.86 5.03
CA ALA A 182 -3.73 9.92 4.91
C ALA A 182 -3.05 10.01 6.29
N ALA A 183 -3.54 10.91 7.16
CA ALA A 183 -3.01 11.05 8.51
C ALA A 183 -3.15 9.77 9.36
N LEU A 184 -4.25 9.04 9.22
CA LEU A 184 -4.49 7.78 9.94
C LEU A 184 -3.63 6.61 9.43
N ALA A 185 -3.13 6.67 8.19
CA ALA A 185 -2.22 5.66 7.66
C ALA A 185 -0.78 5.80 8.20
N ILE A 186 -0.35 7.02 8.56
CA ILE A 186 1.02 7.32 9.03
C ILE A 186 1.43 6.50 10.27
N PRO A 187 0.60 6.37 11.33
CA PRO A 187 0.94 5.51 12.46
C PRO A 187 1.21 4.05 12.07
N GLY A 188 0.61 3.57 10.99
CA GLY A 188 0.90 2.25 10.43
C GLY A 188 2.34 2.08 9.95
N ALA A 189 2.86 3.07 9.23
CA ALA A 189 4.26 3.09 8.80
C ALA A 189 5.21 3.16 10.01
N LEU A 190 4.85 3.91 11.05
CA LEU A 190 5.61 3.95 12.31
C LEU A 190 5.59 2.61 13.05
N LEU A 191 4.44 1.91 13.06
CA LEU A 191 4.36 0.55 13.59
C LEU A 191 5.27 -0.40 12.80
N ALA A 192 5.32 -0.25 11.47
CA ALA A 192 6.22 -1.02 10.60
C ALA A 192 7.69 -0.86 10.97
N ALA A 193 8.13 0.38 11.14
CA ALA A 193 9.47 0.67 11.64
C ALA A 193 9.69 0.05 13.03
N THR A 194 8.74 0.20 13.94
CA THR A 194 8.87 -0.27 15.32
C THR A 194 9.06 -1.79 15.40
N TYR A 195 8.21 -2.59 14.74
CA TYR A 195 8.33 -4.04 14.85
C TYR A 195 9.54 -4.61 14.07
N MET A 196 9.93 -4.00 12.93
CA MET A 196 11.10 -4.44 12.16
C MET A 196 12.41 -4.08 12.84
N LEU A 197 12.54 -2.85 13.35
CA LEU A 197 13.73 -2.44 14.07
C LEU A 197 13.89 -3.23 15.36
N ARG A 198 12.79 -3.53 16.07
CA ARG A 198 12.83 -4.44 17.23
C ARG A 198 13.30 -5.83 16.84
N LEU A 199 12.83 -6.38 15.72
CA LEU A 199 13.27 -7.67 15.22
C LEU A 199 14.79 -7.67 14.93
N LEU A 200 15.26 -6.66 14.19
CA LEU A 200 16.69 -6.50 13.88
C LEU A 200 17.53 -6.33 15.15
N GLN A 201 17.10 -5.47 16.07
CA GLN A 201 17.80 -5.24 17.33
C GLN A 201 18.00 -6.55 18.10
N LYS A 202 16.95 -7.37 18.19
CA LYS A 202 17.02 -8.66 18.90
C LYS A 202 17.90 -9.68 18.16
N ILE A 203 17.76 -9.80 16.85
CA ILE A 203 18.54 -10.78 16.10
C ILE A 203 20.03 -10.40 16.06
N ILE A 204 20.36 -9.11 15.94
CA ILE A 204 21.73 -8.67 15.71
C ILE A 204 22.47 -8.36 17.02
N TRP A 205 21.85 -7.65 17.96
CA TRP A 205 22.53 -7.00 19.10
C TRP A 205 21.91 -7.29 20.47
N ASP A 206 21.08 -8.33 20.62
CA ASP A 206 20.59 -8.66 21.97
C ASP A 206 21.78 -9.05 22.87
N LYS A 207 21.65 -8.78 24.17
CA LYS A 207 22.70 -9.06 25.15
C LYS A 207 22.70 -10.51 25.61
N ASP A 208 21.56 -11.17 25.43
CA ASP A 208 21.31 -12.56 25.73
C ASP A 208 21.19 -13.28 24.38
N ASP A 209 22.04 -14.27 24.13
CA ASP A 209 21.98 -15.10 22.93
C ASP A 209 20.80 -16.09 22.99
N GLY A 210 19.99 -16.03 24.06
CA GLY A 210 18.82 -16.88 24.24
C GLY A 210 19.18 -18.32 24.57
N HIS A 211 20.47 -18.65 24.50
CA HIS A 211 21.07 -19.86 25.01
C HIS A 211 21.48 -19.58 26.44
N GLY A 212 20.45 -19.38 27.28
CA GLY A 212 20.62 -19.31 28.72
C GLY A 212 21.56 -20.42 29.13
N HIS A 213 22.62 -20.06 29.85
CA HIS A 213 23.53 -20.95 30.54
C HIS A 213 22.73 -22.11 31.15
N HIS A 214 22.59 -23.21 30.41
CA HIS A 214 22.21 -24.50 30.97
C HIS A 214 23.48 -25.00 31.66
N ASP A 215 23.79 -24.32 32.76
CA ASP A 215 24.57 -24.83 33.88
C ASP A 215 23.71 -25.88 34.59
N HIS A 216 23.36 -26.94 33.85
CA HIS A 216 23.02 -28.21 34.45
C HIS A 216 24.32 -28.99 34.44
N GLY A 217 24.83 -29.27 35.64
CA GLY A 217 26.09 -29.96 35.91
C GLY A 217 26.11 -31.43 35.47
N ASP A 218 25.68 -31.69 34.25
CA ASP A 218 25.68 -32.99 33.61
C ASP A 218 26.64 -32.83 32.43
N GLY A 219 27.77 -33.53 32.45
CA GLY A 219 28.91 -33.39 31.52
C GLY A 219 28.65 -33.76 30.05
N HIS A 220 27.51 -33.38 29.49
CA HIS A 220 27.21 -33.41 28.06
C HIS A 220 27.32 -31.98 27.52
N GLY A 221 28.42 -31.73 26.82
CA GLY A 221 28.85 -30.42 26.36
C GLY A 221 27.71 -29.59 25.75
N GLY A 222 27.56 -28.37 26.27
CA GLY A 222 26.64 -27.37 25.73
C GLY A 222 26.79 -27.29 24.22
N HIS A 223 25.67 -27.45 23.52
CA HIS A 223 25.60 -27.30 22.08
C HIS A 223 25.88 -25.84 21.74
N ALA A 224 27.16 -25.47 21.63
CA ALA A 224 27.57 -24.32 20.87
C ALA A 224 27.09 -24.57 19.43
N HIS A 225 25.90 -24.07 19.10
CA HIS A 225 25.40 -24.11 17.74
C HIS A 225 26.41 -23.35 16.88
N HIS A 226 27.20 -24.09 16.10
CA HIS A 226 28.11 -23.51 15.12
C HIS A 226 27.24 -22.87 14.03
N PHE A 227 26.90 -21.60 14.22
CA PHE A 227 26.22 -20.81 13.20
C PHE A 227 27.20 -20.54 12.07
N PHE A 228 27.10 -21.31 11.00
CA PHE A 228 27.78 -21.00 9.75
C PHE A 228 27.04 -19.86 9.05
N ASP A 229 27.77 -18.90 8.50
CA ASP A 229 27.16 -17.85 7.70
C ASP A 229 26.56 -18.42 6.39
N VAL A 230 26.04 -17.54 5.53
CA VAL A 230 25.37 -17.95 4.29
C VAL A 230 26.33 -18.65 3.31
N ASN A 231 25.87 -19.74 2.72
CA ASN A 231 26.59 -20.40 1.63
C ASN A 231 26.36 -19.68 0.29
N LEU A 232 27.09 -20.08 -0.75
CA LEU A 232 27.01 -19.42 -2.07
C LEU A 232 25.60 -19.43 -2.68
N ARG A 233 24.84 -20.53 -2.52
CA ARG A 233 23.47 -20.62 -3.04
C ARG A 233 22.54 -19.65 -2.33
N GLU A 234 22.62 -19.61 -1.00
CA GLU A 234 21.87 -18.66 -0.17
C GLU A 234 22.23 -17.22 -0.53
N PHE A 235 23.53 -16.92 -0.63
CA PHE A 235 24.04 -15.61 -1.02
C PHE A 235 23.49 -15.16 -2.37
N LEU A 236 23.62 -15.98 -3.42
CA LEU A 236 23.14 -15.62 -4.76
C LEU A 236 21.64 -15.36 -4.79
N THR A 237 20.87 -16.15 -4.04
CA THR A 237 19.41 -16.00 -3.94
C THR A 237 19.04 -14.67 -3.27
N LEU A 238 19.67 -14.35 -2.14
CA LEU A 238 19.42 -13.09 -1.43
C LEU A 238 19.95 -11.89 -2.23
N ALA A 239 21.13 -11.99 -2.83
CA ALA A 239 21.73 -10.95 -3.65
C ALA A 239 20.85 -10.56 -4.84
N PHE A 240 20.22 -11.55 -5.49
CA PHE A 240 19.26 -11.28 -6.57
C PHE A 240 18.06 -10.44 -6.10
N LEU A 241 17.47 -10.79 -4.95
CA LEU A 241 16.34 -10.02 -4.41
C LEU A 241 16.78 -8.65 -3.89
N ALA A 242 17.96 -8.57 -3.26
CA ALA A 242 18.57 -7.32 -2.81
C ALA A 242 18.79 -6.35 -3.97
N PHE A 243 19.25 -6.84 -5.12
CA PHE A 243 19.38 -6.05 -6.34
C PHE A 243 18.05 -5.39 -6.71
N PHE A 244 16.93 -6.12 -6.72
CA PHE A 244 15.61 -5.53 -7.04
C PHE A 244 15.11 -4.55 -5.98
N VAL A 245 15.39 -4.81 -4.69
CA VAL A 245 15.05 -3.86 -3.62
C VAL A 245 15.73 -2.51 -3.84
N VAL A 246 17.03 -2.51 -4.17
CA VAL A 246 17.78 -1.28 -4.41
C VAL A 246 17.45 -0.67 -5.76
N PHE A 247 17.38 -1.47 -6.82
CA PHE A 247 17.12 -1.00 -8.18
C PHE A 247 15.76 -0.29 -8.30
N ILE A 248 14.69 -0.91 -7.78
CA ILE A 248 13.36 -0.29 -7.81
C ILE A 248 13.31 0.94 -6.89
N GLY A 249 14.00 0.90 -5.74
CA GLY A 249 14.06 2.01 -4.80
C GLY A 249 14.74 3.26 -5.39
N LEU A 250 15.83 3.08 -6.14
CA LEU A 250 16.59 4.19 -6.74
C LEU A 250 16.06 4.62 -8.11
N ALA A 251 15.51 3.68 -8.88
CA ALA A 251 15.04 3.92 -10.25
C ALA A 251 13.65 3.30 -10.51
N PRO A 252 12.57 3.84 -9.90
CA PRO A 252 11.23 3.27 -10.05
C PRO A 252 10.57 3.56 -11.40
N LYS A 253 11.07 4.55 -12.17
CA LYS A 253 10.47 5.03 -13.42
C LYS A 253 10.13 3.93 -14.44
N PRO A 254 10.98 2.91 -14.70
CA PRO A 254 10.65 1.87 -15.67
C PRO A 254 9.40 1.07 -15.29
N PHE A 255 9.21 0.81 -13.99
CA PHE A 255 8.07 0.07 -13.48
C PHE A 255 6.80 0.91 -13.52
N ILE A 256 6.89 2.18 -13.10
CA ILE A 256 5.76 3.11 -13.14
C ILE A 256 5.32 3.36 -14.58
N GLY A 257 6.25 3.64 -15.49
CA GLY A 257 5.94 3.87 -16.91
C GLY A 257 5.29 2.67 -17.59
N ALA A 258 5.65 1.44 -17.20
CA ALA A 258 5.03 0.23 -17.72
C ALA A 258 3.55 0.07 -17.31
N ILE A 259 3.17 0.58 -16.14
CA ILE A 259 1.79 0.46 -15.62
C ILE A 259 0.92 1.68 -15.90
N GLU A 260 1.52 2.86 -16.14
CA GLU A 260 0.84 4.15 -16.22
C GLU A 260 -0.35 4.17 -17.19
N VAL A 261 -0.15 3.74 -18.44
CA VAL A 261 -1.20 3.72 -19.47
C VAL A 261 -2.39 2.85 -19.04
N SER A 262 -2.10 1.67 -18.50
CA SER A 262 -3.13 0.73 -18.04
C SER A 262 -3.89 1.27 -16.83
N VAL A 263 -3.19 1.92 -15.89
CA VAL A 263 -3.80 2.53 -14.71
C VAL A 263 -4.74 3.67 -15.09
N ASN A 264 -4.30 4.56 -15.98
CA ASN A 264 -5.13 5.67 -16.45
C ASN A 264 -6.40 5.18 -17.15
N HIS A 265 -6.30 4.09 -17.92
CA HIS A 265 -7.46 3.46 -18.55
C HIS A 265 -8.45 2.89 -17.51
N VAL A 266 -7.95 2.15 -16.51
CA VAL A 266 -8.79 1.57 -15.45
C VAL A 266 -9.49 2.66 -14.63
N ILE A 267 -8.79 3.76 -14.30
CA ILE A 267 -9.39 4.90 -13.58
C ILE A 267 -10.53 5.49 -14.41
N LYS A 268 -10.26 5.81 -15.69
CA LYS A 268 -11.27 6.39 -16.58
C LYS A 268 -12.53 5.52 -16.69
N GLN A 269 -12.37 4.20 -16.70
CA GLN A 269 -13.49 3.26 -16.72
C GLN A 269 -14.22 3.22 -15.37
N ALA A 270 -13.49 3.17 -14.26
CA ALA A 270 -14.03 3.10 -12.90
C ALA A 270 -14.79 4.37 -12.50
N THR A 271 -14.40 5.53 -13.03
CA THR A 271 -14.99 6.85 -12.73
C THR A 271 -15.75 7.43 -13.93
N SER A 272 -16.32 6.58 -14.79
CA SER A 272 -17.09 7.01 -15.96
C SER A 272 -18.38 7.73 -15.57
N GLU A 273 -18.83 8.68 -16.40
CA GLU A 273 -20.06 9.45 -16.13
C GLU A 273 -21.29 8.56 -15.99
N GLU A 274 -21.39 7.51 -16.80
CA GLU A 274 -22.43 6.49 -16.71
C GLU A 274 -22.45 5.78 -15.35
N ALA A 275 -21.27 5.46 -14.81
CA ALA A 275 -21.15 4.83 -13.50
C ALA A 275 -21.53 5.78 -12.37
N VAL A 276 -21.22 7.07 -12.50
CA VAL A 276 -21.59 8.10 -11.51
C VAL A 276 -23.10 8.31 -11.52
N ALA A 277 -23.72 8.36 -12.71
CA ALA A 277 -25.17 8.48 -12.86
C ALA A 277 -25.95 7.29 -12.29
N ALA A 278 -25.34 6.10 -12.24
CA ALA A 278 -25.94 4.88 -11.70
C ALA A 278 -25.86 4.76 -10.16
N LEU A 279 -25.26 5.73 -9.45
CA LEU A 279 -25.17 5.70 -7.99
C LEU A 279 -26.55 5.89 -7.32
N PRO A 280 -26.86 5.15 -6.25
CA PRO A 280 -28.12 5.29 -5.54
C PRO A 280 -28.26 6.66 -4.86
N ALA A 281 -29.52 7.12 -4.72
CA ALA A 281 -29.87 8.38 -4.09
C ALA A 281 -29.31 8.49 -2.64
N PRO A 282 -29.15 9.71 -2.09
CA PRO A 282 -28.23 10.02 -0.97
C PRO A 282 -28.48 9.35 0.40
N GLY A 283 -29.49 8.48 0.54
CA GLY A 283 -29.89 7.90 1.83
C GLY A 283 -28.75 7.20 2.58
N PHE A 284 -27.85 6.51 1.86
CA PHE A 284 -26.64 5.90 2.43
C PHE A 284 -25.42 6.83 2.43
N ASN A 285 -25.42 7.86 1.56
CA ASN A 285 -24.39 8.90 1.54
C ASN A 285 -24.35 9.71 2.84
N GLY A 286 -25.45 9.77 3.63
CA GLY A 286 -25.44 10.39 4.95
C GLY A 286 -24.53 9.70 5.98
N PHE A 287 -24.48 8.37 5.98
CA PHE A 287 -23.55 7.60 6.83
C PHE A 287 -22.10 7.78 6.35
N MET A 288 -21.88 7.70 5.04
CA MET A 288 -20.56 7.92 4.43
C MET A 288 -20.07 9.37 4.56
N ALA A 289 -20.98 10.33 4.60
CA ALA A 289 -20.72 11.73 4.90
C ALA A 289 -20.28 11.93 6.36
N GLY A 290 -20.95 11.25 7.29
CA GLY A 290 -20.60 11.26 8.71
C GLY A 290 -19.20 10.71 9.02
N ILE A 291 -18.63 9.89 8.12
CA ILE A 291 -17.24 9.37 8.22
C ILE A 291 -16.26 10.10 7.30
N GLY A 292 -16.58 11.33 6.88
CA GLY A 292 -15.63 12.24 6.22
C GLY A 292 -15.51 12.14 4.71
N PHE A 293 -16.46 11.50 4.00
CA PHE A 293 -16.48 11.39 2.53
C PHE A 293 -17.65 12.12 1.86
N GLY A 294 -18.44 12.88 2.61
CA GLY A 294 -19.63 13.55 2.12
C GLY A 294 -19.37 14.97 1.71
N GLY A 295 -18.96 15.16 0.46
CA GLY A 295 -18.88 16.49 -0.14
C GLY A 295 -17.83 16.53 -1.23
N GLY A 296 -18.21 16.23 -2.46
CA GLY A 296 -17.30 16.45 -3.59
C GLY A 296 -17.65 15.80 -4.92
N HIS A 297 -18.67 14.94 -5.01
CA HIS A 297 -19.09 14.38 -6.29
C HIS A 297 -20.54 14.79 -6.58
N GLY A 298 -20.69 15.81 -7.43
CA GLY A 298 -21.97 16.19 -8.02
C GLY A 298 -22.60 17.47 -7.47
N ALA A 299 -21.91 18.61 -7.57
CA ALA A 299 -22.60 19.89 -7.69
C ALA A 299 -22.34 20.44 -9.10
N ALA A 300 -23.21 20.07 -10.04
CA ALA A 300 -23.35 20.84 -11.27
C ALA A 300 -23.70 22.29 -10.85
N PRO A 301 -23.10 23.33 -11.46
CA PRO A 301 -23.46 24.70 -11.14
C PRO A 301 -24.95 24.87 -11.49
N ALA A 302 -25.75 25.27 -10.51
CA ALA A 302 -27.15 25.57 -10.70
C ALA A 302 -27.30 26.77 -11.65
N SER A 303 -27.47 26.50 -12.94
CA SER A 303 -27.99 27.48 -13.89
C SER A 303 -29.51 27.45 -13.81
N GLY A 304 -30.12 28.48 -13.24
CA GLY A 304 -31.56 28.68 -13.37
C GLY A 304 -32.23 29.35 -12.18
N ALA A 305 -32.11 30.67 -12.09
CA ALA A 305 -33.13 31.49 -11.44
C ALA A 305 -33.40 32.72 -12.32
N ALA A 306 -34.61 32.76 -12.88
CA ALA A 306 -35.13 33.85 -13.70
C ALA A 306 -35.30 35.15 -12.88
N PRO A 307 -35.30 36.34 -13.52
CA PRO A 307 -35.42 37.61 -12.81
C PRO A 307 -36.88 37.90 -12.43
N SER A 308 -37.09 38.32 -11.18
CA SER A 308 -38.37 38.82 -10.66
C SER A 308 -38.62 40.27 -11.11
N HIS A 309 -39.86 40.54 -11.52
CA HIS A 309 -40.39 41.84 -11.88
C HIS A 309 -40.32 42.90 -10.76
N GLY A 310 -40.12 44.15 -11.19
CA GLY A 310 -40.92 45.29 -10.74
C GLY A 310 -40.20 46.35 -9.91
N GLU A 311 -39.73 47.41 -10.56
CA GLU A 311 -39.84 48.75 -9.98
C GLU A 311 -40.01 49.80 -11.09
N GLU A 312 -41.11 50.54 -10.94
CA GLU A 312 -41.63 51.58 -11.80
C GLU A 312 -40.90 52.90 -11.47
N GLN A 313 -40.27 53.57 -12.44
CA GLN A 313 -40.02 55.01 -12.33
C GLN A 313 -39.84 55.67 -13.72
N ASN A 314 -40.98 56.16 -14.19
CA ASN A 314 -41.25 57.36 -14.99
C ASN A 314 -40.05 58.30 -15.30
N THR A 315 -39.77 58.58 -16.58
CA THR A 315 -39.60 59.96 -17.12
C THR A 315 -39.39 60.00 -18.65
N LYS A 316 -40.37 60.63 -19.32
CA LYS A 316 -40.29 61.66 -20.39
C LYS A 316 -39.48 61.44 -21.70
N SER A 317 -40.27 61.37 -22.79
CA SER A 317 -40.18 62.09 -24.07
C SER A 317 -38.84 62.21 -24.84
N ALA A 318 -38.80 61.67 -26.06
CA ALA A 318 -38.83 62.42 -27.34
C ALA A 318 -38.43 61.53 -28.54
N SER A 319 -39.23 61.56 -29.60
CA SER A 319 -38.91 61.14 -30.98
C SER A 319 -38.63 62.41 -31.81
N PRO A 320 -38.33 62.36 -33.13
CA PRO A 320 -37.56 61.41 -33.96
C PRO A 320 -36.59 62.15 -34.92
N HIS A 321 -35.89 61.45 -35.83
CA HIS A 321 -35.34 61.88 -37.15
C HIS A 321 -34.19 60.91 -37.49
N GLY A 322 -33.95 60.35 -38.68
CA GLY A 322 -34.53 60.46 -40.02
C GLY A 322 -33.61 59.67 -40.98
N GLU A 323 -34.17 59.25 -42.12
CA GLU A 323 -33.48 58.98 -43.40
C GLU A 323 -32.64 57.70 -43.60
N GLN A 324 -33.26 56.75 -44.33
CA GLN A 324 -32.66 55.96 -45.43
C GLN A 324 -32.39 56.89 -46.67
N PRO A 325 -31.84 56.45 -47.84
CA PRO A 325 -31.48 55.10 -48.32
C PRO A 325 -30.17 55.00 -49.17
N SER A 326 -29.93 53.78 -49.69
CA SER A 326 -29.46 53.46 -51.06
C SER A 326 -27.97 53.11 -51.29
N GLY A 327 -27.74 52.06 -52.07
CA GLY A 327 -26.47 51.86 -52.79
C GLY A 327 -25.99 50.41 -52.97
N HIS A 328 -26.50 49.74 -54.00
CA HIS A 328 -25.84 48.76 -54.88
C HIS A 328 -24.95 47.60 -54.36
N ALA A 329 -25.39 46.37 -54.67
CA ALA A 329 -24.55 45.24 -55.11
C ALA A 329 -24.13 45.43 -56.61
N PRO A 330 -23.33 44.57 -57.29
CA PRO A 330 -22.76 43.26 -56.92
C PRO A 330 -21.31 42.95 -57.43
N ALA A 331 -20.87 41.70 -57.17
CA ALA A 331 -20.01 40.81 -57.98
C ALA A 331 -18.45 40.90 -57.92
N GLY A 332 -17.85 39.74 -57.57
CA GLY A 332 -16.82 39.08 -58.39
C GLY A 332 -15.35 39.19 -57.95
N HIS A 333 -14.82 38.17 -57.26
CA HIS A 333 -13.81 37.22 -57.77
C HIS A 333 -13.50 36.13 -56.74
#